data_AF-G2QHG4-F1
#
_entry.id   AF-G2QHG4-F1
#
_cell.length_a   1.000
_cell.length_b   1.000
_cell.length_c   1.000
_cell.angle_alpha   90.00
_cell.angle_beta   90.00
_cell.angle_gamma   90.00
#
_symmetry.space_group_name_H-M   'P 1'
#
loop_
_entity.id
_entity.type
_entity.pdbx_description
1 polymer ?
#
loop_
_entity_poly.entity_id
_entity_poly.type
_entity_poly.pdbx_seq_one_letter_code
_entity_poly.pdbx_strand_id
1 'polypeptide(L)'
;MHPNILTLVATVFVGKAAAQQVGTYTTETHPRMTWQRCSSGGSCTSVKGELVIDSNWRWVHDKNGYTNCYTANEWNSTICADNQSCAANCALDGADYSGTYGATTSGNALTLKFVTKGSYSTNICSRS
;
A
#
# COMPACT_ATOMS: atom_id res chain seq x y z
N MET A 1 -50.95 -20.50 -18.91
CA MET A 1 -50.49 -20.40 -17.51
C MET A 1 -49.20 -19.60 -17.54
N HIS A 2 -49.21 -18.34 -17.09
CA HIS A 2 -48.06 -17.43 -17.14
C HIS A 2 -47.25 -17.56 -15.84
N PRO A 3 -45.92 -17.83 -15.87
CA PRO A 3 -45.09 -17.71 -14.69
C PRO A 3 -44.54 -16.28 -14.59
N ASN A 4 -44.93 -15.57 -13.53
CA ASN A 4 -44.35 -14.27 -13.17
C ASN A 4 -42.96 -14.49 -12.57
N ILE A 5 -41.92 -14.14 -13.32
CA ILE A 5 -40.54 -14.09 -12.83
C ILE A 5 -40.39 -12.79 -12.02
N LEU A 6 -40.29 -12.92 -10.70
CA LEU A 6 -40.02 -11.82 -9.79
C LEU A 6 -38.51 -11.49 -9.87
N THR A 7 -38.16 -10.47 -10.66
CA THR A 7 -36.78 -10.00 -10.81
C THR A 7 -36.34 -9.24 -9.56
N LEU A 8 -35.49 -9.84 -8.73
CA LEU A 8 -34.87 -9.18 -7.58
C LEU A 8 -33.72 -8.29 -8.07
N VAL A 9 -33.95 -6.97 -8.17
CA VAL A 9 -32.88 -5.99 -8.46
C VAL A 9 -32.14 -5.70 -7.16
N ALA A 10 -30.99 -6.35 -6.96
CA ALA A 10 -30.09 -6.05 -5.85
C ALA A 10 -29.26 -4.79 -6.19
N THR A 11 -29.66 -3.64 -5.65
CA THR A 11 -28.90 -2.40 -5.76
C THR A 11 -27.63 -2.51 -4.90
N VAL A 12 -26.50 -2.79 -5.53
CA VAL A 12 -25.18 -2.75 -4.87
C VAL A 12 -24.81 -1.28 -4.63
N PHE A 13 -24.98 -0.82 -3.39
CA PHE A 13 -24.40 0.43 -2.93
C PHE A 13 -22.88 0.26 -2.81
N VAL A 14 -22.14 0.71 -3.82
CA VAL A 14 -20.68 0.88 -3.69
C VAL A 14 -20.44 2.14 -2.87
N GLY A 15 -20.17 1.98 -1.58
CA GLY A 15 -19.71 3.08 -0.73
C GLY A 15 -18.40 3.63 -1.29
N LYS A 16 -18.34 4.94 -1.56
CA LYS A 16 -17.09 5.60 -1.93
C LYS A 16 -16.18 5.63 -0.69
N ALA A 17 -15.24 4.70 -0.60
CA ALA A 17 -14.15 4.82 0.34
C ALA A 17 -13.26 5.99 -0.12
N ALA A 18 -13.20 7.07 0.66
CA ALA A 18 -12.23 8.14 0.44
C ALA A 18 -10.85 7.64 0.87
N ALA A 19 -10.16 6.97 -0.04
CA ALA A 19 -8.76 6.60 0.10
C ALA A 19 -7.86 7.66 -0.55
N GLN A 20 -6.58 7.69 -0.19
CA GLN A 20 -5.57 8.45 -0.90
C GLN A 20 -5.52 8.01 -2.38
N GLN A 21 -5.14 8.91 -3.29
CA GLN A 21 -5.01 8.56 -4.70
C GLN A 21 -3.83 7.59 -4.91
N VAL A 22 -3.79 6.92 -6.06
CA VAL A 22 -2.73 5.98 -6.43
C VAL A 22 -1.76 6.66 -7.39
N GLY A 23 -0.49 6.71 -7.01
CA GLY A 23 0.62 7.17 -7.84
C GLY A 23 1.06 6.07 -8.80
N THR A 24 1.67 6.45 -9.91
CA THR A 24 2.05 5.50 -10.98
C THR A 24 3.48 5.67 -11.47
N TYR A 25 4.32 6.47 -10.78
CA TYR A 25 5.71 6.65 -11.22
C TYR A 25 6.61 5.50 -10.76
N THR A 26 6.25 4.83 -9.66
CA THR A 26 6.88 3.60 -9.20
C THR A 26 5.86 2.47 -9.24
N THR A 27 6.19 1.38 -9.95
CA THR A 27 5.31 0.20 -9.96
C THR A 27 5.34 -0.50 -8.61
N GLU A 28 4.16 -0.72 -8.03
CA GLU A 28 4.03 -1.47 -6.78
C GLU A 28 4.20 -2.97 -7.03
N THR A 29 5.31 -3.54 -6.53
CA THR A 29 5.60 -4.98 -6.64
C THR A 29 5.88 -5.57 -5.27
N HIS A 30 4.92 -6.31 -4.73
CA HIS A 30 5.03 -6.88 -3.39
C HIS A 30 6.08 -8.00 -3.30
N PRO A 31 6.99 -7.96 -2.30
CA PRO A 31 7.85 -9.09 -1.99
C PRO A 31 7.01 -10.30 -1.56
N ARG A 32 7.29 -11.46 -2.18
CA ARG A 32 6.57 -12.70 -1.90
C ARG A 32 7.20 -13.43 -0.72
N MET A 33 6.38 -13.93 0.19
CA MET A 33 6.84 -14.79 1.28
C MET A 33 5.82 -15.90 1.57
N THR A 34 6.27 -17.04 2.05
CA THR A 34 5.38 -18.11 2.51
C THR A 34 5.23 -18.08 4.02
N TRP A 35 4.01 -18.30 4.50
CA TRP A 35 3.74 -18.54 5.93
C TRP A 35 2.98 -19.87 6.09
N GLN A 36 2.79 -20.32 7.33
CA GLN A 36 2.10 -21.59 7.59
C GLN A 36 0.79 -21.39 8.33
N ARG A 37 -0.27 -21.99 7.81
CA ARG A 37 -1.57 -22.11 8.47
C ARG A 37 -1.68 -23.50 9.07
N CYS A 38 -1.74 -23.58 10.40
CA CYS A 38 -1.78 -24.84 11.12
C CYS A 38 -3.16 -25.13 11.73
N SER A 39 -3.50 -26.41 11.87
CA SER A 39 -4.69 -26.90 12.56
C SER A 39 -4.33 -27.63 13.86
N SER A 40 -5.33 -27.95 14.68
CA SER A 40 -5.15 -28.85 15.82
C SER A 40 -4.54 -30.18 15.35
N GLY A 41 -3.67 -30.76 16.19
CA GLY A 41 -2.90 -31.97 15.84
C GLY A 41 -1.59 -31.71 15.08
N GLY A 42 -1.18 -30.45 14.88
CA GLY A 42 0.16 -30.10 14.38
C GLY A 42 0.34 -30.14 12.86
N SER A 43 -0.74 -30.37 12.09
CA SER A 43 -0.69 -30.27 10.63
C SER A 43 -0.63 -28.81 10.19
N CYS A 44 0.27 -28.49 9.27
CA CYS A 44 0.45 -27.15 8.72
C CYS A 44 0.44 -27.16 7.20
N THR A 45 -0.21 -26.16 6.61
CA THR A 45 -0.26 -25.94 5.16
C THR A 45 0.50 -24.66 4.82
N SER A 46 1.29 -24.70 3.73
CA SER A 46 2.00 -23.53 3.24
C SER A 46 1.04 -22.59 2.53
N VAL A 47 1.07 -21.32 2.91
CA VAL A 47 0.28 -20.25 2.31
C VAL A 47 1.24 -19.28 1.63
N LYS A 48 0.94 -18.95 0.37
CA LYS A 48 1.66 -17.91 -0.39
C LYS A 48 1.10 -16.56 0.02
N GLY A 49 1.92 -15.76 0.67
CA GLY A 49 1.62 -14.39 1.06
C GLY A 49 2.50 -13.39 0.33
N GLU A 50 2.17 -12.13 0.55
CA GLU A 50 2.87 -10.97 0.01
C GLU A 50 2.98 -9.95 1.13
N LEU A 51 4.03 -9.13 1.08
CA LEU A 51 4.25 -8.04 2.03
C LEU A 51 3.98 -6.71 1.34
N VAL A 52 3.42 -5.78 2.10
CA VAL A 52 3.17 -4.43 1.61
C VAL A 52 3.71 -3.42 2.60
N ILE A 53 4.50 -2.46 2.13
CA ILE A 53 5.00 -1.42 3.03
C ILE A 53 3.85 -0.50 3.44
N ASP A 54 3.86 -0.12 4.71
CA ASP A 54 2.93 0.83 5.29
C ASP A 54 2.89 2.16 4.51
N SER A 55 1.70 2.73 4.38
CA SER A 55 1.48 3.95 3.59
C SER A 55 2.29 5.15 4.07
N ASN A 56 2.63 5.25 5.36
CA ASN A 56 3.41 6.39 5.88
C ASN A 56 4.83 6.42 5.33
N TRP A 57 5.37 5.28 4.89
CA TRP A 57 6.71 5.19 4.33
C TRP A 57 6.75 5.50 2.83
N ARG A 58 5.59 5.49 2.17
CA ARG A 58 5.50 5.73 0.73
C ARG A 58 5.72 7.20 0.41
N TRP A 59 6.19 7.42 -0.80
CA TRP A 59 6.23 8.76 -1.35
C TRP A 59 4.81 9.25 -1.64
N VAL A 60 4.49 10.44 -1.13
CA VAL A 60 3.22 11.11 -1.38
C VAL A 60 3.46 12.41 -2.14
N HIS A 61 2.93 12.49 -3.35
CA HIS A 61 3.15 13.60 -4.29
C HIS A 61 1.84 14.06 -4.92
N ASP A 62 1.86 15.25 -5.54
CA ASP A 62 0.74 15.74 -6.33
C ASP A 62 0.37 14.72 -7.42
N LYS A 63 -0.91 14.38 -7.53
CA LYS A 63 -1.40 13.35 -8.46
C LYS A 63 -1.08 13.63 -9.93
N ASN A 64 -0.83 14.89 -10.29
CA ASN A 64 -0.54 15.32 -11.65
C ASN A 64 0.94 15.69 -11.86
N GLY A 65 1.81 15.48 -10.86
CA GLY A 65 3.19 15.94 -10.93
C GLY A 65 4.12 15.25 -9.93
N TYR A 66 5.30 15.83 -9.75
CA TYR A 66 6.35 15.30 -8.86
C TYR A 66 6.55 16.13 -7.59
N THR A 67 5.70 17.13 -7.37
CA THR A 67 5.79 17.98 -6.19
C THR A 67 5.33 17.21 -4.97
N ASN A 68 6.18 17.15 -3.94
CA ASN A 68 5.86 16.47 -2.69
C ASN A 68 4.65 17.13 -2.01
N CYS A 69 3.69 16.30 -1.61
CA CYS A 69 2.65 16.72 -0.68
C CYS A 69 3.14 16.72 0.76
N TYR A 70 4.12 15.87 1.07
CA TYR A 70 4.73 15.77 2.38
C TYR A 70 6.25 15.66 2.24
N THR A 71 6.99 16.46 2.99
CA THR A 71 8.45 16.40 3.01
C THR A 71 8.93 16.44 4.45
N ALA A 72 9.76 15.46 4.83
CA ALA A 72 10.25 15.26 6.20
C ALA A 72 9.12 15.14 7.23
N ASN A 73 8.70 16.25 7.84
CA ASN A 73 7.66 16.31 8.87
C ASN A 73 6.53 17.31 8.54
N GLU A 74 6.54 17.92 7.35
CA GLU A 74 5.62 19.00 6.99
C GLU A 74 4.81 18.68 5.73
N TRP A 75 3.53 19.06 5.76
CA TRP A 75 2.64 19.01 4.60
C TRP A 75 2.73 20.31 3.79
N ASN A 76 2.67 20.17 2.47
CA ASN A 76 2.61 21.31 1.57
C ASN A 76 1.22 21.96 1.65
N SER A 77 1.11 23.09 2.35
CA SER A 77 -0.16 23.79 2.59
C SER A 77 -0.85 24.32 1.32
N THR A 78 -0.12 24.44 0.20
CA THR A 78 -0.71 24.86 -1.09
C THR A 78 -1.50 23.73 -1.74
N ILE A 79 -1.03 22.49 -1.58
CA ILE A 79 -1.69 21.28 -2.13
C ILE A 79 -2.67 20.69 -1.10
N CYS A 80 -2.28 20.72 0.17
CA CYS A 80 -2.96 20.17 1.33
C CYS A 80 -3.42 21.29 2.28
N ALA A 81 -4.35 22.14 1.82
CA ALA A 81 -4.97 23.17 2.67
C ALA A 81 -5.85 22.58 3.78
N ASP A 82 -6.44 21.41 3.52
CA ASP A 82 -7.24 20.63 4.45
C ASP A 82 -7.11 19.12 4.11
N ASN A 83 -7.60 18.25 5.00
CA ASN A 83 -7.48 16.80 4.85
C ASN A 83 -8.17 16.25 3.59
N GLN A 84 -9.33 16.81 3.22
CA GLN A 84 -10.10 16.37 2.06
C GLN A 84 -9.39 16.76 0.76
N SER A 85 -8.93 18.01 0.68
CA SER A 85 -8.13 18.51 -0.43
C SER A 85 -6.82 17.72 -0.59
N CYS A 86 -6.15 17.41 0.53
CA CYS A 86 -4.92 16.62 0.51
C CYS A 86 -5.15 15.21 -0.03
N ALA A 87 -6.17 14.50 0.47
CA ALA A 87 -6.50 13.16 -0.03
C ALA A 87 -6.97 13.13 -1.49
N ALA A 88 -7.55 14.24 -1.99
CA ALA A 88 -8.01 14.37 -3.38
C ALA A 88 -6.91 14.79 -4.36
N ASN A 89 -5.87 15.46 -3.89
CA ASN A 89 -4.79 16.01 -4.73
C ASN A 89 -3.50 15.21 -4.65
N CYS A 90 -3.31 14.42 -3.59
CA CYS A 90 -2.08 13.67 -3.36
C CYS A 90 -2.26 12.18 -3.64
N ALA A 91 -1.22 11.57 -4.19
CA ALA A 91 -1.16 10.18 -4.56
C ALA A 91 -0.02 9.47 -3.84
N LEU A 92 -0.28 8.26 -3.33
CA LEU A 92 0.74 7.37 -2.78
C LEU A 92 1.33 6.51 -3.90
N ASP A 93 2.64 6.58 -4.08
CA ASP A 93 3.31 5.82 -5.13
C ASP A 93 3.75 4.42 -4.68
N GLY A 94 4.21 3.62 -5.63
CA GLY A 94 4.84 2.33 -5.37
C GLY A 94 6.14 2.44 -4.55
N ALA A 95 6.63 1.28 -4.10
CA ALA A 95 7.78 1.20 -3.22
C ALA A 95 8.92 0.35 -3.81
N ASP A 96 10.16 0.88 -3.73
CA ASP A 96 11.37 0.07 -3.88
C ASP A 96 11.74 -0.58 -2.53
N TYR A 97 11.18 -1.77 -2.31
CA TYR A 97 11.32 -2.54 -1.07
C TYR A 97 12.78 -2.78 -0.66
N SER A 98 13.62 -3.24 -1.59
CA SER A 98 15.00 -3.63 -1.25
C SER A 98 15.94 -2.44 -1.20
N GLY A 99 15.89 -1.55 -2.19
CA GLY A 99 16.87 -0.47 -2.32
C GLY A 99 16.57 0.74 -1.42
N THR A 100 15.29 1.05 -1.22
CA THR A 100 14.87 2.22 -0.44
C THR A 100 14.53 1.85 1.01
N TYR A 101 13.83 0.73 1.23
CA TYR A 101 13.34 0.34 2.57
C TYR A 101 14.09 -0.82 3.22
N GLY A 102 15.00 -1.47 2.48
CA GLY A 102 15.81 -2.59 2.98
C GLY A 102 14.98 -3.81 3.39
N ALA A 103 13.79 -3.97 2.82
CA ALA A 103 12.91 -5.10 3.02
C ALA A 103 13.13 -6.13 1.90
N THR A 104 13.53 -7.36 2.27
CA THR A 104 13.72 -8.47 1.32
C THR A 104 13.09 -9.75 1.85
N THR A 105 12.64 -10.61 0.93
CA THR A 105 12.08 -11.92 1.25
C THR A 105 12.89 -13.05 0.63
N SER A 106 12.95 -14.17 1.33
CA SER A 106 13.49 -15.43 0.82
C SER A 106 12.73 -16.60 1.43
N GLY A 107 11.93 -17.30 0.61
CA GLY A 107 11.07 -18.39 1.09
C GLY A 107 10.08 -17.92 2.16
N ASN A 108 10.27 -18.37 3.40
CA ASN A 108 9.47 -18.00 4.56
C ASN A 108 10.10 -16.92 5.46
N ALA A 109 11.23 -16.33 5.04
CA ALA A 109 11.95 -15.32 5.80
C ALA A 109 11.73 -13.91 5.24
N LEU A 110 11.50 -12.96 6.13
CA LEU A 110 11.53 -11.52 5.89
C LEU A 110 12.76 -10.93 6.59
N THR A 111 13.57 -10.17 5.86
CA THR A 111 14.68 -9.39 6.41
C THR A 111 14.35 -7.90 6.30
N LEU A 112 14.41 -7.19 7.42
CA LEU A 112 14.24 -5.73 7.49
C LEU A 112 15.53 -5.10 7.99
N LYS A 113 16.13 -4.22 7.19
CA LYS A 113 17.30 -3.44 7.63
C LYS A 113 16.84 -2.24 8.44
N PHE A 114 17.52 -1.98 9.56
CA PHE A 114 17.20 -0.83 10.42
C PHE A 114 17.50 0.52 9.75
N VAL A 115 18.60 0.61 8.98
CA VAL A 115 18.94 1.81 8.21
C VAL A 115 19.24 1.40 6.78
N THR A 116 18.58 2.05 5.83
CA THR A 116 18.79 1.85 4.40
C THR A 116 19.09 3.19 3.75
N LYS A 117 20.27 3.32 3.14
CA LYS A 117 20.67 4.53 2.41
C LYS A 117 20.34 4.33 0.94
N GLY A 118 19.19 4.85 0.52
CA GLY A 118 18.77 4.85 -0.88
C GLY A 118 19.37 6.03 -1.66
N SER A 119 19.10 6.08 -2.96
CA SER A 119 19.61 7.16 -3.84
C SER A 119 18.99 8.53 -3.55
N TYR A 120 17.78 8.56 -2.99
CA TYR A 120 17.01 9.80 -2.78
C TYR A 120 16.73 10.10 -1.31
N SER A 121 16.91 9.14 -0.40
CA SER A 121 16.62 9.29 1.03
C SER A 121 17.37 8.26 1.87
N THR A 122 17.53 8.55 3.16
CA THR A 122 17.91 7.54 4.16
C THR A 122 16.65 7.12 4.91
N ASN A 123 16.27 5.86 4.77
CA ASN A 123 15.17 5.28 5.50
C ASN A 123 15.67 4.69 6.82
N ILE A 124 14.94 4.98 7.91
CA ILE A 124 15.21 4.46 9.25
C ILE A 124 13.95 3.70 9.67
N CYS A 125 14.08 2.40 9.88
CA CYS A 125 13.01 1.45 10.17
C CYS A 125 12.00 1.27 9.02
N SER A 126 11.33 0.12 8.97
CA SER A 126 10.25 -0.18 8.01
C SER A 126 9.14 -0.99 8.70
N ARG A 127 7.88 -0.74 8.30
CA ARG A 127 6.69 -1.51 8.73
C ARG A 127 6.08 -2.15 7.48
N SER A 128 5.99 -3.48 7.46
CA SER A 128 5.60 -4.31 6.31
C SER A 128 4.54 -5.35 6.68
#